data_AF-A0AAW8J9G6-F1
#
_entry.id   AF-A0AAW8J9G6-F1
#
_cell.length_a   1.000
_cell.length_b   1.000
_cell.length_c   1.000
_cell.angle_alpha   90.00
_cell.angle_beta   90.00
_cell.angle_gamma   90.00
#
_symmetry.space_group_name_H-M   'P 1'
#
loop_
_entity.id
_entity.type
_entity.pdbx_description
1 polymer ?
#
loop_
_entity_poly.entity_id
_entity_poly.type
_entity_poly.pdbx_seq_one_letter_code
_entity_poly.pdbx_strand_id
1 'polypeptide(L)'
;MSMIKRPVCLGEIKDSFNQSGYVDWHIHSETMSVAHDSSINEESDGDVAVKTAPPQLKLPPLYVVVLLNDDYTPMDFVIEILQQYFALNLDQATQVMLTVHYEGKGIAGVYPRDIAETKANIVNNYSRSQGYPLLCQIEPKE
;
A
#
# COMPACT_ATOMS: atom_id res chain seq x y z
N MET A 1 57.63 -2.68 0.45
CA MET A 1 56.92 -2.20 -0.77
C MET A 1 55.56 -1.69 -0.34
N SER A 2 55.41 -0.39 -0.08
CA SER A 2 54.13 0.20 0.31
C SER A 2 53.42 0.70 -0.95
N MET A 3 52.26 0.11 -1.27
CA MET A 3 51.43 0.57 -2.39
C MET A 3 50.77 1.89 -2.02
N ILE A 4 51.10 2.94 -2.78
CA ILE A 4 50.48 4.26 -2.69
C ILE A 4 49.03 4.12 -3.18
N LYS A 5 48.08 4.00 -2.25
CA LYS A 5 46.65 4.08 -2.55
C LYS A 5 46.32 5.53 -2.90
N ARG A 6 45.85 5.77 -4.12
CA ARG A 6 45.36 7.09 -4.53
C ARG A 6 44.20 7.47 -3.60
N PRO A 7 44.21 8.67 -2.99
CA PRO A 7 43.11 9.11 -2.15
C PRO A 7 41.89 9.30 -3.06
N VAL A 8 40.86 8.49 -2.86
CA VAL A 8 39.59 8.66 -3.57
C VAL A 8 38.94 9.92 -2.98
N CYS A 9 38.77 10.94 -3.81
CA CYS A 9 38.15 12.18 -3.40
C CYS A 9 36.65 11.93 -3.17
N LEU A 10 36.19 12.16 -1.95
CA LEU A 10 34.78 11.95 -1.56
C LEU A 10 33.80 12.80 -2.40
N GLY A 11 34.26 13.89 -3.02
CA GLY A 11 33.47 14.69 -3.96
C GLY A 11 33.13 13.93 -5.26
N GLU A 12 34.11 13.22 -5.84
CA GLU A 12 33.93 12.48 -7.10
C GLU A 12 32.94 11.32 -6.97
N ILE A 13 32.91 10.69 -5.78
CA ILE A 13 31.95 9.63 -5.45
C ILE A 13 30.53 10.22 -5.39
N LYS A 14 30.36 11.36 -4.71
CA LYS A 14 29.04 11.98 -4.50
C LYS A 14 28.41 12.46 -5.83
N ASP A 15 29.22 12.94 -6.75
CA ASP A 15 28.76 13.34 -8.08
C ASP A 15 28.37 12.13 -8.95
N SER A 16 29.07 11.01 -8.79
CA SER A 16 28.73 9.73 -9.45
C SER A 16 27.39 9.15 -8.96
N PHE A 17 27.07 9.30 -7.67
CA PHE A 17 25.81 8.82 -7.10
C PHE A 17 24.60 9.64 -7.58
N ASN A 18 24.75 10.96 -7.70
CA ASN A 18 23.67 11.83 -8.19
C ASN A 18 23.39 11.64 -9.69
N GLN A 19 24.41 11.35 -10.51
CA GLN A 19 24.20 11.00 -11.92
C GLN A 19 23.56 9.62 -12.13
N SER A 20 23.70 8.71 -11.16
CA SER A 20 23.10 7.37 -11.22
C SER A 20 21.65 7.30 -10.72
N GLY A 21 21.15 8.33 -10.03
CA GLY A 21 19.78 8.34 -9.47
C GLY A 21 19.57 7.45 -8.24
N TYR A 22 20.64 7.06 -7.53
CA TYR A 22 20.53 6.25 -6.32
C TYR A 22 20.57 7.15 -5.07
N VAL A 23 19.42 7.38 -4.43
CA VAL A 23 19.34 8.10 -3.14
C VAL A 23 19.47 7.11 -1.99
N ASP A 24 20.51 7.27 -1.17
CA ASP A 24 20.63 6.61 0.12
C ASP A 24 19.96 7.46 1.21
N TRP A 25 18.93 6.90 1.84
CA TRP A 25 18.06 7.58 2.81
C TRP A 25 18.71 7.79 4.20
N HIS A 26 19.94 7.34 4.42
CA HIS A 26 20.57 7.32 5.75
C HIS A 26 21.43 8.53 6.12
N ILE A 27 21.62 9.52 5.25
CA ILE A 27 22.50 10.67 5.55
C ILE A 27 21.68 11.94 5.78
N HIS A 28 21.49 12.31 7.05
CA HIS A 28 21.01 13.63 7.48
C HIS A 28 21.99 14.25 8.49
N SER A 29 21.83 15.57 8.68
CA SER A 29 22.47 16.49 9.65
C SER A 29 23.74 17.17 9.14
N GLU A 30 23.65 18.47 8.83
CA GLU A 30 23.93 19.61 9.73
C GLU A 30 25.43 19.84 9.97
N THR A 31 25.94 20.98 9.51
CA THR A 31 26.47 22.06 10.37
C THR A 31 27.15 23.13 9.50
N MET A 32 26.80 24.38 9.77
CA MET A 32 27.36 25.59 9.15
C MET A 32 28.81 25.85 9.60
N SER A 33 29.64 26.48 8.76
CA SER A 33 30.48 27.65 9.14
C SER A 33 31.40 28.14 8.00
N VAL A 34 31.16 29.40 7.56
CA VAL A 34 32.07 30.57 7.36
C VAL A 34 33.57 30.26 7.09
N ALA A 35 34.31 30.78 6.09
CA ALA A 35 34.42 32.16 5.57
C ALA A 35 35.35 32.29 4.33
N HIS A 36 35.28 33.49 3.70
CA HIS A 36 36.31 34.22 2.90
C HIS A 36 36.52 33.82 1.42
N ASP A 37 35.87 34.47 0.44
CA ASP A 37 36.10 35.81 -0.19
C ASP A 37 37.38 35.93 -1.03
N SER A 38 37.23 35.96 -2.37
CA SER A 38 37.52 37.13 -3.23
C SER A 38 37.13 36.90 -4.71
N SER A 39 36.01 37.54 -5.08
CA SER A 39 35.65 38.21 -6.35
C SER A 39 36.22 37.76 -7.72
N ILE A 40 35.34 37.17 -8.55
CA ILE A 40 35.33 37.33 -10.02
C ILE A 40 33.88 37.60 -10.50
N ASN A 41 33.75 38.58 -11.38
CA ASN A 41 32.57 39.25 -11.95
C ASN A 41 31.31 38.42 -12.20
N GLU A 42 30.18 39.03 -11.84
CA GLU A 42 28.83 38.65 -12.24
C GLU A 42 28.54 39.04 -13.69
N GLU A 43 28.11 38.06 -14.48
CA GLU A 43 27.12 38.24 -15.53
C GLU A 43 26.18 37.01 -15.46
N SER A 44 24.99 37.24 -14.91
CA SER A 44 23.84 36.33 -14.86
C SER A 44 23.51 35.82 -16.28
N ASP A 45 23.06 34.59 -16.54
CA ASP A 45 21.78 34.10 -16.05
C ASP A 45 21.56 32.62 -16.46
N GLY A 46 21.27 31.76 -15.48
CA GLY A 46 20.32 30.67 -15.66
C GLY A 46 20.82 29.25 -15.96
N ASP A 47 21.69 28.66 -15.13
CA ASP A 47 21.65 27.20 -14.96
C ASP A 47 20.37 26.84 -14.19
N VAL A 48 19.27 26.65 -14.92
CA VAL A 48 17.99 26.22 -14.35
C VAL A 48 18.09 24.75 -13.99
N ALA A 49 18.59 24.49 -12.77
CA ALA A 49 18.47 23.18 -12.15
C ALA A 49 16.97 22.82 -12.04
N VAL A 50 16.49 21.98 -12.96
CA VAL A 50 15.11 21.44 -12.93
C VAL A 50 14.99 20.57 -11.70
N LYS A 51 14.45 21.14 -10.61
CA LYS A 51 14.04 20.38 -9.44
C LYS A 51 12.87 19.50 -9.85
N THR A 52 13.10 18.20 -9.99
CA THR A 52 12.06 17.21 -10.23
C THR A 52 11.05 17.30 -9.09
N ALA A 53 9.79 17.62 -9.40
CA ALA A 53 8.74 17.64 -8.41
C ALA A 53 8.61 16.25 -7.77
N PRO A 54 8.34 16.16 -6.45
CA PRO A 54 8.12 14.87 -5.81
C PRO A 54 6.96 14.13 -6.50
N PRO A 55 7.08 12.80 -6.74
CA PRO A 55 6.08 12.03 -7.45
C PRO A 55 4.73 12.11 -6.72
N GLN A 56 3.64 12.35 -7.46
CA GLN A 56 2.30 12.32 -6.89
C GLN A 56 1.88 10.86 -6.66
N LEU A 57 1.80 10.46 -5.40
CA LEU A 57 1.33 9.13 -5.01
C LEU A 57 -0.20 9.09 -5.02
N LYS A 58 -0.78 8.23 -5.85
CA LYS A 58 -2.22 7.95 -5.82
C LYS A 58 -2.53 6.90 -4.76
N LEU A 59 -3.62 7.12 -4.03
CA LEU A 59 -4.17 6.13 -3.10
C LEU A 59 -4.63 4.88 -3.90
N PRO A 60 -4.44 3.67 -3.36
CA PRO A 60 -4.89 2.45 -4.02
C PRO A 60 -6.42 2.42 -4.13
N PRO A 61 -6.98 1.90 -5.24
CA PRO A 61 -8.42 1.75 -5.37
C PRO A 61 -8.97 0.76 -4.34
N LEU A 62 -10.13 1.09 -3.78
CA LEU A 62 -10.81 0.26 -2.80
C LEU A 62 -11.78 -0.69 -3.50
N TYR A 63 -11.95 -1.86 -2.90
CA TYR A 63 -12.84 -2.93 -3.32
C TYR A 63 -13.73 -3.34 -2.15
N VAL A 64 -14.96 -3.72 -2.45
CA VAL A 64 -15.90 -4.28 -1.48
C VAL A 64 -15.88 -5.81 -1.58
N VAL A 65 -15.86 -6.48 -0.43
CA VAL A 65 -16.01 -7.93 -0.34
C VAL A 65 -17.49 -8.22 -0.08
N VAL A 66 -18.08 -9.04 -0.93
CA VAL A 66 -19.53 -9.30 -0.97
C VAL A 66 -19.78 -10.78 -0.74
N LEU A 67 -20.76 -11.08 0.12
CA LEU A 67 -21.34 -12.41 0.26
C LEU A 67 -22.63 -12.50 -0.56
N LEU A 68 -22.82 -13.62 -1.25
CA LEU A 68 -24.01 -13.89 -2.06
C LEU A 68 -24.90 -14.92 -1.37
N ASN A 69 -26.20 -14.70 -1.45
CA ASN A 69 -27.21 -15.59 -0.86
C ASN A 69 -27.29 -16.92 -1.60
N ASP A 70 -27.60 -17.97 -0.85
CA ASP A 70 -27.90 -19.30 -1.35
C ASP A 70 -28.85 -20.03 -0.38
N ASP A 71 -29.47 -21.12 -0.83
CA ASP A 71 -30.50 -21.83 -0.06
C ASP A 71 -29.97 -22.92 0.90
N TYR A 72 -28.65 -23.13 0.97
CA TYR A 72 -28.06 -24.29 1.66
C TYR A 72 -27.10 -23.92 2.80
N THR A 73 -26.53 -22.71 2.78
CA THR A 73 -25.61 -22.24 3.82
C THR A 73 -26.40 -21.79 5.07
N PRO A 74 -26.13 -22.35 6.26
CA PRO A 74 -26.81 -21.92 7.49
C PRO A 74 -26.50 -20.47 7.88
N MET A 75 -27.48 -19.77 8.47
CA MET A 75 -27.33 -18.38 8.94
C MET A 75 -26.19 -18.23 9.97
N ASP A 76 -26.11 -19.14 10.94
CA ASP A 76 -25.07 -19.12 11.98
C ASP A 76 -23.66 -19.27 11.40
N PHE A 77 -23.51 -20.03 10.31
CA PHE A 77 -22.25 -20.16 9.60
C PHE A 77 -21.83 -18.85 8.93
N VAL A 78 -22.78 -18.13 8.33
CA VAL A 78 -22.51 -16.80 7.76
C VAL A 78 -22.07 -15.81 8.85
N ILE A 79 -22.72 -15.85 10.02
CA ILE A 79 -22.33 -15.02 11.17
C ILE A 79 -20.91 -15.36 11.63
N GLU A 80 -20.55 -16.64 11.76
CA GLU A 80 -19.20 -17.10 12.11
C GLU A 80 -18.16 -16.53 11.15
N ILE A 81 -18.40 -16.61 9.84
CA ILE A 81 -17.49 -16.06 8.83
C ILE A 81 -17.31 -14.54 9.00
N LEU A 82 -18.40 -13.81 9.21
CA LEU A 82 -18.38 -12.36 9.40
C LEU A 82 -17.61 -11.95 10.66
N GLN A 83 -17.74 -12.70 11.75
CA GLN A 83 -16.98 -12.45 12.98
C GLN A 83 -15.49 -12.81 12.81
N GLN A 84 -15.19 -13.99 12.27
CA GLN A 84 -13.82 -14.52 12.24
C GLN A 84 -12.94 -13.82 11.20
N TYR A 85 -13.46 -13.58 9.99
CA TYR A 85 -12.64 -13.09 8.87
C TYR A 85 -12.83 -11.59 8.60
N PHE A 86 -13.91 -10.97 9.08
CA PHE A 86 -14.19 -9.55 8.89
C PHE A 86 -14.19 -8.74 10.20
N ALA A 87 -13.99 -9.41 11.34
CA ALA A 87 -13.93 -8.79 12.67
C ALA A 87 -15.19 -7.98 13.00
N LEU A 88 -16.34 -8.39 12.49
CA LEU A 88 -17.63 -7.82 12.87
C LEU A 88 -18.03 -8.33 14.26
N ASN A 89 -18.68 -7.49 15.05
CA ASN A 89 -19.34 -7.99 16.26
C ASN A 89 -20.62 -8.77 15.90
N LEU A 90 -21.26 -9.41 16.89
CA LEU A 90 -22.45 -10.23 16.65
C LEU A 90 -23.60 -9.44 16.00
N ASP A 91 -23.88 -8.24 16.49
CA ASP A 91 -25.00 -7.43 15.99
C ASP A 91 -24.76 -7.00 14.53
N GLN A 92 -23.54 -6.55 14.22
CA GLN A 92 -23.11 -6.20 12.86
C GLN A 92 -23.15 -7.41 11.92
N ALA A 93 -22.62 -8.55 12.37
CA ALA A 93 -22.62 -9.78 11.59
C ALA A 93 -24.05 -10.26 11.29
N THR A 94 -24.94 -10.21 12.30
CA THR A 94 -26.34 -10.57 12.15
C THR A 94 -27.05 -9.65 11.15
N GLN A 95 -26.80 -8.34 11.23
CA GLN A 95 -27.37 -7.38 10.30
C GLN A 95 -26.93 -7.67 8.85
N VAL A 96 -25.62 -7.86 8.63
CA VAL A 96 -25.09 -8.18 7.29
C VAL A 96 -25.63 -9.52 6.79
N MET A 97 -25.71 -10.54 7.65
CA MET A 97 -26.28 -11.84 7.31
C MET A 97 -27.74 -11.71 6.84
N LEU A 98 -28.57 -10.95 7.57
CA LEU A 98 -29.97 -10.71 7.19
C LEU A 98 -30.08 -9.95 5.86
N THR A 99 -29.19 -8.98 5.62
CA THR A 99 -29.08 -8.29 4.33
C THR A 99 -28.76 -9.29 3.21
N VAL A 100 -27.77 -10.17 3.38
CA VAL A 100 -27.48 -11.22 2.38
C VAL A 100 -28.73 -12.06 2.12
N HIS A 101 -29.39 -12.53 3.17
CA HIS A 101 -30.55 -13.42 3.06
C HIS A 101 -31.75 -12.78 2.32
N TYR A 102 -32.10 -11.54 2.64
CA TYR A 102 -33.29 -10.89 2.07
C TYR A 102 -33.02 -10.13 0.77
N GLU A 103 -31.83 -9.55 0.62
CA GLU A 103 -31.47 -8.71 -0.54
C GLU A 103 -30.65 -9.48 -1.59
N GLY A 104 -30.28 -10.73 -1.30
CA GLY A 104 -29.53 -11.61 -2.21
C GLY A 104 -28.01 -11.39 -2.17
N LYS A 105 -27.53 -10.26 -1.65
CA LYS A 105 -26.11 -9.98 -1.42
C LYS A 105 -25.90 -9.00 -0.28
N GLY A 106 -24.73 -9.04 0.35
CA GLY A 106 -24.37 -8.13 1.44
C GLY A 106 -22.87 -7.85 1.49
N ILE A 107 -22.51 -6.63 1.92
CA ILE A 107 -21.11 -6.20 2.02
C ILE A 107 -20.54 -6.67 3.37
N ALA A 108 -19.50 -7.50 3.31
CA ALA A 108 -18.78 -7.97 4.48
C ALA A 108 -17.65 -7.03 4.91
N GLY A 109 -17.05 -6.28 3.98
CA GLY A 109 -16.01 -5.29 4.30
C GLY A 109 -15.45 -4.58 3.07
N VAL A 110 -14.60 -3.57 3.31
CA VAL A 110 -13.98 -2.73 2.27
C VAL A 110 -12.47 -2.72 2.46
N TYR A 111 -11.71 -3.06 1.42
CA TYR A 111 -10.26 -3.22 1.49
C TYR A 111 -9.58 -2.80 0.18
N PRO A 112 -8.26 -2.56 0.17
CA PRO A 112 -7.45 -2.59 -1.04
C PRO A 112 -7.60 -3.94 -1.77
N ARG A 113 -7.43 -3.93 -3.10
CA ARG A 113 -7.67 -5.09 -3.96
C ARG A 113 -7.07 -6.39 -3.45
N ASP A 114 -5.77 -6.41 -3.16
CA ASP A 114 -5.05 -7.64 -2.79
C ASP A 114 -5.59 -8.27 -1.50
N ILE A 115 -5.98 -7.43 -0.53
CA ILE A 115 -6.58 -7.85 0.73
C ILE A 115 -7.99 -8.40 0.49
N ALA A 116 -8.78 -7.71 -0.35
CA ALA A 116 -10.12 -8.13 -0.71
C ALA A 116 -10.10 -9.51 -1.40
N GLU A 117 -9.23 -9.70 -2.41
CA GLU A 117 -9.05 -10.97 -3.13
C GLU A 117 -8.65 -12.10 -2.17
N THR A 118 -7.69 -11.82 -1.28
CA THR A 118 -7.22 -12.80 -0.29
C THR A 118 -8.34 -13.21 0.66
N LYS A 119 -9.11 -12.25 1.21
CA LYS A 119 -10.24 -12.53 2.11
C LYS A 119 -11.32 -13.35 1.42
N ALA A 120 -11.72 -12.96 0.20
CA ALA A 120 -12.73 -13.69 -0.57
C ALA A 120 -12.29 -15.15 -0.83
N ASN A 121 -11.03 -15.36 -1.20
CA ASN A 121 -10.48 -16.70 -1.43
C ASN A 121 -10.45 -17.54 -0.15
N ILE A 122 -10.04 -16.97 0.98
CA ILE A 122 -10.03 -17.67 2.28
C ILE A 122 -11.45 -18.12 2.66
N VAL A 123 -12.42 -17.21 2.58
CA VAL A 123 -13.83 -17.48 2.90
C VAL A 123 -14.38 -18.58 2.00
N ASN A 124 -14.19 -18.48 0.68
CA ASN A 124 -14.65 -19.49 -0.27
C ASN A 124 -14.04 -20.87 0.00
N ASN A 125 -12.75 -20.94 0.33
CA ASN A 125 -12.10 -22.20 0.63
C ASN A 125 -12.60 -22.80 1.94
N TYR A 126 -12.84 -21.95 2.95
CA TYR A 126 -13.42 -22.38 4.22
C TYR A 126 -14.84 -22.93 4.03
N SER A 127 -15.72 -22.20 3.34
CA SER A 127 -17.09 -22.65 3.02
C SER A 127 -17.11 -24.00 2.32
N ARG A 128 -16.26 -24.18 1.29
CA ARG A 128 -16.15 -25.47 0.59
C ARG A 128 -15.64 -26.59 1.49
N SER A 129 -14.70 -26.31 2.39
CA SER A 129 -14.19 -27.31 3.35
C SER A 129 -15.26 -27.77 4.35
N GLN A 130 -16.23 -26.90 4.66
CA GLN A 130 -17.38 -27.19 5.51
C GLN A 130 -18.58 -27.77 4.73
N GLY A 131 -18.47 -27.89 3.40
CA GLY A 131 -19.53 -28.43 2.55
C GLY A 131 -20.65 -27.44 2.19
N TYR A 132 -20.44 -26.14 2.41
CA TYR A 132 -21.42 -25.10 2.08
C TYR A 132 -21.10 -24.42 0.75
N PRO A 133 -22.11 -24.09 -0.08
CA PRO A 133 -21.91 -23.45 -1.38
C PRO A 133 -21.73 -21.92 -1.31
N LEU A 134 -21.66 -21.33 -0.11
CA LEU A 134 -21.51 -19.89 0.11
C LEU A 134 -20.43 -19.28 -0.78
N LEU A 135 -20.82 -18.26 -1.55
CA LEU A 135 -19.94 -17.56 -2.48
C LEU A 135 -19.59 -16.17 -1.96
N CYS A 136 -18.29 -15.89 -1.94
CA CYS A 136 -17.70 -14.61 -1.63
C CYS A 136 -16.93 -14.06 -2.83
N GLN A 137 -17.19 -12.81 -3.22
CA GLN A 137 -16.53 -12.15 -4.35
C GLN A 137 -16.12 -10.72 -4.00
N ILE A 138 -15.33 -10.10 -4.90
CA ILE A 138 -14.97 -8.69 -4.77
C ILE A 138 -15.60 -7.88 -5.90
N GLU A 139 -16.04 -6.67 -5.58
CA GLU A 139 -16.56 -5.70 -6.54
C GLU A 139 -15.77 -4.38 -6.38
N PRO A 140 -15.50 -3.62 -7.45
CA PRO A 140 -14.95 -2.28 -7.33
C PRO A 140 -15.84 -1.43 -6.42
N LYS A 141 -15.26 -0.66 -5.50
CA LYS A 141 -16.02 0.30 -4.72
C LYS A 141 -16.33 1.51 -5.63
N GLU A 142 -17.60 1.72 -5.93
CA GLU A 142 -18.10 2.95 -6.60
C GLU A 142 -17.86 4.21 -5.75
#